data_AF-A0A392NW77-F1
#
_entry.id   AF-A0A392NW77-F1
#
_cell.length_a   1.000
_cell.length_b   1.000
_cell.length_c   1.000
_cell.angle_alpha   90.00
_cell.angle_beta   90.00
_cell.angle_gamma   90.00
#
_symmetry.space_group_name_H-M   'P 1'
#
loop_
_entity.id
_entity.type
_entity.pdbx_description
1 polymer ?
#
loop_
_entity_poly.entity_id
_entity_poly.type
_entity_poly.pdbx_seq_one_letter_code
_entity_poly.pdbx_strand_id
1 'polypeptide(L)'
;MASSEADSRLSRVIVPALEKILKNASWRKHAKLAHECKSVIETLTSPQKLQSPTSEAGASDAGEPEVSVPGPLHDGGSVEYSLAESESILSPLINAAGSGVLKIADPAVDAIQKLIALGYLRGEADASGECPESKFLASLIDSVCKCHDLGDDAMELLVLKTLLSAVTSISLRIHGDCLLLIVRTCYDIYLGSKNVVNQTTAKASLIQMLVIVFRRMEADSSTVPIQPIVVAELMDPTEKSDVDSSMTVFVQ
;
A
#
# COMPACT_ATOMS: atom_id res chain seq x y z
N MET A 1 -8.00 -32.31 20.62
CA MET A 1 -8.76 -31.13 20.14
C MET A 1 -7.72 -30.10 19.71
N ALA A 2 -7.15 -30.26 18.51
CA ALA A 2 -6.20 -29.32 17.93
C ALA A 2 -7.00 -28.26 17.17
N SER A 3 -6.99 -27.03 17.66
CA SER A 3 -7.76 -25.91 17.13
C SER A 3 -7.17 -25.44 15.80
N SER A 4 -7.96 -25.41 14.73
CA SER A 4 -8.02 -24.51 13.56
C SER A 4 -6.79 -23.69 13.08
N GLU A 5 -5.55 -24.10 13.33
CA GLU A 5 -4.36 -23.27 13.12
C GLU A 5 -3.83 -23.30 11.68
N ALA A 6 -4.67 -22.90 10.73
CA ALA A 6 -4.23 -22.58 9.36
C ALA A 6 -5.09 -21.48 8.71
N ASP A 7 -5.61 -20.53 9.48
CA ASP A 7 -5.99 -19.24 8.88
C ASP A 7 -4.70 -18.61 8.36
N SER A 8 -4.56 -18.52 7.03
CA SER A 8 -3.41 -17.88 6.39
C SER A 8 -3.15 -16.53 7.04
N ARG A 9 -1.87 -16.19 7.29
CA ARG A 9 -1.49 -14.91 7.90
C ARG A 9 -2.02 -13.73 7.07
N LEU A 10 -2.19 -13.95 5.77
CA LEU A 10 -2.84 -13.03 4.85
C LEU A 10 -4.32 -12.83 5.19
N SER A 11 -5.07 -13.91 5.46
CA SER A 11 -6.50 -13.86 5.83
C SER A 11 -6.72 -13.01 7.08
N ARG A 12 -5.81 -13.05 8.06
CA ARG A 12 -5.87 -12.23 9.28
C ARG A 12 -5.77 -10.72 9.02
N VAL A 13 -5.19 -10.31 7.89
CA VAL A 13 -5.10 -8.90 7.47
C VAL A 13 -6.28 -8.53 6.58
N ILE A 14 -6.58 -9.36 5.58
CA ILE A 14 -7.55 -9.02 4.53
C ILE A 14 -9.00 -9.19 4.99
N VAL A 15 -9.34 -10.29 5.66
CA VAL A 15 -10.75 -10.60 6.02
C VAL A 15 -11.36 -9.50 6.89
N PRO A 16 -10.73 -9.02 7.99
CA PRO A 16 -11.30 -7.96 8.81
C PRO A 16 -11.51 -6.64 8.05
N ALA A 17 -10.64 -6.34 7.08
CA ALA A 17 -10.76 -5.14 6.25
C ALA A 17 -11.95 -5.24 5.28
N LEU A 18 -12.08 -6.39 4.60
CA LEU A 18 -13.22 -6.65 3.69
C LEU A 18 -14.55 -6.64 4.44
N GLU A 19 -14.61 -7.17 5.66
CA GLU A 19 -15.80 -7.08 6.51
C GLU A 19 -16.17 -5.64 6.89
N LYS A 20 -15.18 -4.81 7.23
CA LYS A 20 -15.39 -3.38 7.49
C LYS A 20 -15.89 -2.64 6.25
N ILE A 21 -15.34 -2.96 5.08
CA ILE A 21 -15.80 -2.43 3.78
C ILE A 21 -17.26 -2.82 3.55
N LEU A 22 -17.61 -4.09 3.74
CA LEU A 22 -18.98 -4.59 3.57
C LEU A 22 -19.99 -3.90 4.46
N LYS A 23 -19.63 -3.63 5.72
CA LYS A 23 -20.49 -2.91 6.68
C LYS A 23 -20.78 -1.47 6.24
N ASN A 24 -19.88 -0.85 5.48
CA ASN A 24 -20.01 0.53 5.00
C ASN A 24 -20.46 0.61 3.52
N ALA A 25 -20.47 -0.51 2.80
CA ALA A 25 -20.89 -0.59 1.41
C ALA A 25 -22.40 -0.39 1.29
N SER A 26 -22.82 0.55 0.45
CA SER A 26 -24.23 0.71 0.12
C SER A 26 -24.66 -0.38 -0.86
N TRP A 27 -25.75 -1.09 -0.55
CA TRP A 27 -26.29 -2.15 -1.40
C TRP A 27 -26.63 -1.70 -2.83
N ARG A 28 -26.95 -0.41 -3.04
CA ARG A 28 -27.25 0.13 -4.38
C ARG A 28 -26.00 0.56 -5.13
N LYS A 29 -25.15 1.36 -4.51
CA LYS A 29 -23.99 1.97 -5.19
C LYS A 29 -22.80 1.02 -5.29
N HIS A 30 -22.63 0.14 -4.31
CA HIS A 30 -21.43 -0.69 -4.15
C HIS A 30 -21.77 -2.19 -4.22
N ALA A 31 -22.81 -2.58 -4.96
CA ALA A 31 -23.22 -3.98 -5.10
C ALA A 31 -22.10 -4.87 -5.63
N LYS A 32 -21.38 -4.40 -6.66
CA LYS A 32 -20.23 -5.11 -7.25
C LYS A 32 -19.11 -5.31 -6.23
N LEU A 33 -18.67 -4.22 -5.59
CA LEU A 33 -17.65 -4.26 -4.54
C LEU A 33 -18.05 -5.20 -3.39
N ALA A 34 -19.31 -5.14 -2.95
CA ALA A 34 -19.79 -6.02 -1.89
C ALA A 34 -19.80 -7.50 -2.30
N HIS A 35 -20.10 -7.82 -3.55
CA HIS A 35 -20.01 -9.18 -4.07
C HIS A 35 -18.55 -9.65 -4.10
N GLU A 36 -17.64 -8.82 -4.61
CA GLU A 36 -16.19 -9.12 -4.65
C GLU A 36 -15.63 -9.37 -3.24
N CYS A 37 -15.93 -8.49 -2.28
CA CYS A 37 -15.50 -8.69 -0.88
C CYS A 37 -15.99 -10.01 -0.29
N LYS A 38 -17.26 -10.38 -0.51
CA LYS A 38 -17.81 -11.65 -0.01
C LYS A 38 -17.11 -12.85 -0.64
N SER A 39 -16.91 -12.81 -1.96
CA SER A 39 -16.21 -13.87 -2.69
C SER A 39 -14.79 -14.09 -2.15
N VAL A 40 -14.04 -13.01 -1.90
CA VAL A 40 -12.67 -13.11 -1.38
C VAL A 40 -12.66 -13.61 0.07
N ILE A 41 -13.58 -13.16 0.93
CA ILE A 41 -13.71 -13.67 2.30
C ILE A 41 -13.99 -15.18 2.30
N GLU A 42 -14.92 -15.64 1.47
CA GLU A 42 -15.26 -17.06 1.34
C GLU A 42 -14.05 -17.87 0.86
N THR A 43 -13.31 -17.35 -0.11
CA THR A 43 -12.09 -17.99 -0.64
C THR A 43 -11.00 -18.11 0.44
N LEU A 44 -10.78 -17.06 1.23
CA LEU A 44 -9.72 -16.99 2.24
C LEU A 44 -10.05 -17.70 3.56
N THR A 45 -11.33 -18.03 3.80
CA THR A 45 -11.82 -18.67 5.04
C THR A 45 -12.22 -20.13 4.82
N SER A 46 -12.37 -20.57 3.56
CA SER A 46 -12.74 -21.95 3.24
C SER A 46 -11.61 -22.94 3.60
N PRO A 47 -11.87 -23.97 4.43
CA PRO A 47 -10.82 -24.85 4.97
C PRO A 47 -10.02 -25.72 3.99
N GLN A 48 -10.26 -25.68 2.68
CA GLN A 48 -9.62 -26.62 1.75
C GLN A 48 -9.69 -26.16 0.29
N LYS A 49 -8.60 -25.54 -0.18
CA LYS A 49 -8.20 -25.62 -1.60
C LYS A 49 -6.68 -25.63 -1.83
N LEU A 50 -5.88 -25.87 -0.78
CA LEU A 50 -4.44 -26.07 -0.88
C LEU A 50 -4.02 -27.48 -0.41
N GLN A 51 -4.43 -28.51 -1.15
CA GLN A 51 -3.80 -29.84 -1.16
C GLN A 51 -3.80 -30.30 -2.63
N SER A 52 -2.74 -30.03 -3.41
CA SER A 52 -1.53 -30.85 -3.67
C SER A 52 -1.65 -31.66 -5.00
N PRO A 53 -0.55 -32.11 -5.66
CA PRO A 53 0.29 -33.16 -5.09
C PRO A 53 1.80 -32.96 -5.21
N THR A 54 2.48 -33.26 -4.12
CA THR A 54 3.76 -33.98 -4.14
C THR A 54 3.49 -35.39 -4.66
N SER A 55 4.20 -35.83 -5.70
CA SER A 55 4.38 -37.26 -6.01
C SER A 55 5.80 -37.46 -6.53
N GLU A 56 6.64 -38.10 -5.71
CA GLU A 56 7.85 -38.74 -6.19
C GLU A 56 7.52 -39.98 -7.06
N ALA A 57 8.38 -40.21 -8.06
CA ALA A 57 8.64 -41.46 -8.78
C ALA A 57 7.52 -42.11 -9.62
N GLY A 58 7.62 -41.91 -10.94
CA GLY A 58 7.01 -42.75 -11.97
C GLY A 58 7.36 -42.23 -13.37
N ALA A 59 8.31 -42.88 -14.05
CA ALA A 59 8.78 -42.49 -15.38
C ALA A 59 7.72 -42.76 -16.46
N SER A 60 7.33 -41.71 -17.22
CA SER A 60 7.12 -41.73 -18.68
C SER A 60 6.46 -40.43 -19.20
N ASP A 61 7.21 -39.72 -20.05
CA ASP A 61 6.80 -38.97 -21.25
C ASP A 61 5.79 -37.79 -21.19
N ALA A 62 6.21 -36.71 -21.88
CA ALA A 62 5.46 -35.57 -22.42
C ALA A 62 4.69 -34.61 -21.48
N GLY A 63 5.28 -33.41 -21.32
CA GLY A 63 4.62 -32.18 -20.84
C GLY A 63 5.45 -31.49 -19.77
N GLU A 64 6.17 -30.42 -20.14
CA GLU A 64 6.77 -29.53 -19.13
C GLU A 64 5.66 -29.07 -18.19
N PRO A 65 5.82 -29.18 -16.85
CA PRO A 65 4.85 -28.59 -15.95
C PRO A 65 4.94 -27.08 -16.13
N GLU A 66 3.87 -26.42 -16.55
CA GLU A 66 3.81 -24.95 -16.49
C GLU A 66 4.01 -24.53 -15.04
N VAL A 67 5.23 -24.13 -14.70
CA VAL A 67 5.55 -23.53 -13.43
C VAL A 67 4.81 -22.19 -13.42
N SER A 68 3.62 -22.18 -12.81
CA SER A 68 2.84 -20.96 -12.63
C SER A 68 3.74 -19.91 -11.99
N VAL A 69 4.07 -18.85 -12.74
CA VAL A 69 4.94 -17.80 -12.26
C VAL A 69 4.29 -17.20 -11.00
N PRO A 70 5.00 -17.19 -9.87
CA PRO A 70 4.43 -16.68 -8.63
C PRO A 70 4.06 -15.20 -8.78
N GLY A 71 2.86 -14.84 -8.33
CA GLY A 71 2.36 -13.48 -8.39
C GLY A 71 2.90 -12.58 -7.27
N PRO A 72 2.36 -11.36 -7.17
CA PRO A 72 2.83 -10.35 -6.23
C PRO A 72 2.42 -10.59 -4.78
N LEU A 73 1.46 -11.48 -4.51
CA LEU A 73 0.96 -11.76 -3.16
C LEU A 73 1.50 -13.08 -2.60
N HIS A 74 1.85 -13.08 -1.32
CA HIS A 74 2.19 -14.28 -0.56
C HIS A 74 1.82 -14.12 0.93
N ASP A 75 1.76 -15.22 1.68
CA ASP A 75 1.34 -15.20 3.09
C ASP A 75 2.49 -15.06 4.10
N GLY A 76 3.71 -14.85 3.62
CA GLY A 76 4.93 -14.85 4.44
C GLY A 76 5.32 -16.23 4.99
N GLY A 77 4.70 -17.29 4.47
CA GLY A 77 5.00 -18.70 4.69
C GLY A 77 5.28 -19.40 3.37
N SER A 78 4.71 -20.60 3.18
CA SER A 78 4.89 -21.41 1.97
C SER A 78 3.82 -21.18 0.90
N VAL A 79 2.82 -20.33 1.16
CA VAL A 79 1.73 -20.08 0.21
C VAL A 79 2.09 -18.92 -0.69
N GLU A 80 2.24 -19.22 -1.97
CA GLU A 80 2.36 -18.24 -3.03
C GLU A 80 1.08 -18.24 -3.85
N TYR A 81 0.61 -17.05 -4.21
CA TYR A 81 -0.56 -16.87 -5.06
C TYR A 81 -0.09 -16.59 -6.48
N SER A 82 -0.76 -17.16 -7.47
CA SER A 82 -0.55 -16.76 -8.87
C SER A 82 -0.94 -15.29 -9.08
N LEU A 83 -0.55 -14.71 -10.22
CA LEU A 83 -0.96 -13.35 -10.57
C LEU A 83 -2.49 -13.18 -10.54
N ALA A 84 -3.23 -14.12 -11.14
CA ALA A 84 -4.69 -14.05 -11.20
C ALA A 84 -5.35 -14.14 -9.81
N GLU A 85 -4.83 -14.98 -8.92
CA GLU A 85 -5.31 -15.07 -7.54
C GLU A 85 -4.99 -13.79 -6.76
N SER A 86 -3.78 -13.25 -6.93
CA SER A 86 -3.37 -12.00 -6.30
C SER A 86 -4.27 -10.84 -6.75
N GLU A 87 -4.56 -10.75 -8.05
CA GLU A 87 -5.48 -9.75 -8.60
C GLU A 87 -6.89 -9.92 -8.03
N SER A 88 -7.41 -11.14 -7.97
CA SER A 88 -8.74 -11.42 -7.41
C SER A 88 -8.84 -11.02 -5.93
N ILE A 89 -7.79 -11.27 -5.13
CA ILE A 89 -7.76 -10.96 -3.70
C ILE A 89 -7.60 -9.45 -3.45
N LEU A 90 -6.78 -8.75 -4.25
CA LEU A 90 -6.42 -7.34 -4.03
C LEU A 90 -7.41 -6.37 -4.69
N SER A 91 -8.08 -6.77 -5.78
CA SER A 91 -9.04 -5.91 -6.51
C SER A 91 -10.11 -5.24 -5.64
N PRO A 92 -10.77 -5.93 -4.67
CA PRO A 92 -11.75 -5.28 -3.80
C PRO A 92 -11.12 -4.18 -2.94
N LEU A 93 -9.86 -4.33 -2.50
CA LEU A 93 -9.16 -3.31 -1.72
C LEU A 93 -8.81 -2.11 -2.58
N ILE A 94 -8.30 -2.33 -3.80
CA ILE A 94 -8.01 -1.27 -4.77
C ILE A 94 -9.29 -0.48 -5.11
N ASN A 95 -10.38 -1.19 -5.41
CA ASN A 95 -11.69 -0.60 -5.71
C ASN A 95 -12.27 0.17 -4.51
N ALA A 96 -12.07 -0.34 -3.28
CA ALA A 96 -12.52 0.33 -2.06
C ALA A 96 -11.72 1.61 -1.77
N ALA A 97 -10.39 1.59 -1.93
CA ALA A 97 -9.55 2.78 -1.83
C ALA A 97 -9.95 3.83 -2.87
N GLY A 98 -10.18 3.43 -4.12
CA GLY A 98 -10.65 4.30 -5.20
C GLY A 98 -12.13 4.70 -5.15
N SER A 99 -12.87 4.35 -4.08
CA SER A 99 -14.33 4.57 -4.02
C SER A 99 -14.75 6.02 -3.83
N GLY A 100 -13.84 6.89 -3.36
CA GLY A 100 -14.17 8.27 -2.96
C GLY A 100 -14.98 8.36 -1.66
N VAL A 101 -15.17 7.26 -0.94
CA VAL A 101 -15.94 7.22 0.31
C VAL A 101 -15.04 6.85 1.48
N LEU A 102 -14.77 7.82 2.36
CA LEU A 102 -13.82 7.68 3.49
C LEU A 102 -14.01 6.39 4.30
N LYS A 103 -15.24 6.06 4.68
CA LYS A 103 -15.55 4.86 5.50
C LYS A 103 -15.30 3.53 4.78
N ILE A 104 -15.13 3.54 3.46
CA ILE A 104 -14.81 2.39 2.63
C ILE A 104 -13.31 2.38 2.30
N ALA A 105 -12.75 3.54 1.99
CA ALA A 105 -11.34 3.69 1.67
C ALA A 105 -10.43 3.44 2.89
N ASP A 106 -10.77 3.94 4.07
CA ASP A 106 -9.97 3.79 5.30
C ASP A 106 -9.56 2.33 5.61
N PRO A 107 -10.50 1.38 5.76
CA PRO A 107 -10.13 -0.01 6.00
C PRO A 107 -9.36 -0.65 4.84
N ALA A 108 -9.52 -0.16 3.60
CA ALA A 108 -8.79 -0.68 2.45
C ALA A 108 -7.34 -0.23 2.45
N VAL A 109 -7.08 1.07 2.66
CA VAL A 109 -5.73 1.63 2.74
C VAL A 109 -4.99 1.06 3.95
N ASP A 110 -5.64 0.90 5.11
CA ASP A 110 -5.03 0.26 6.28
C ASP A 110 -4.60 -1.19 6.01
N ALA A 111 -5.42 -1.96 5.28
CA ALA A 111 -5.07 -3.31 4.88
C ALA A 111 -3.87 -3.30 3.92
N ILE A 112 -3.89 -2.47 2.88
CA ILE A 112 -2.79 -2.33 1.92
C ILE A 112 -1.49 -1.96 2.65
N GLN A 113 -1.55 -1.00 3.57
CA GLN A 113 -0.40 -0.61 4.37
C GLN A 113 0.21 -1.78 5.14
N LYS A 114 -0.63 -2.61 5.77
CA LYS A 114 -0.20 -3.81 6.49
C LYS A 114 0.40 -4.85 5.55
N LEU A 115 -0.19 -5.07 4.37
CA LEU A 115 0.34 -6.00 3.38
C LEU A 115 1.76 -5.58 2.94
N ILE A 116 1.98 -4.28 2.71
CA ILE A 116 3.31 -3.74 2.35
C ILE A 116 4.27 -3.86 3.54
N ALA A 117 3.88 -3.40 4.73
CA ALA A 117 4.75 -3.36 5.90
C ALA A 117 5.14 -4.74 6.44
N LEU A 118 4.25 -5.74 6.29
CA LEU A 118 4.55 -7.14 6.60
C LEU A 118 5.31 -7.85 5.46
N GLY A 119 5.49 -7.17 4.33
CA GLY A 119 6.19 -7.70 3.16
C GLY A 119 5.42 -8.82 2.46
N TYR A 120 4.08 -8.82 2.48
CA TYR A 120 3.22 -9.76 1.76
C TYR A 120 3.00 -9.37 0.30
N LEU A 121 3.29 -8.11 -0.04
CA LEU A 121 3.37 -7.63 -1.42
C LEU A 121 4.81 -7.60 -1.88
N ARG A 122 5.06 -8.22 -3.03
CA ARG A 122 6.33 -8.20 -3.76
C ARG A 122 6.12 -7.82 -5.21
N GLY A 123 7.22 -7.59 -5.91
CA GLY A 123 7.23 -7.29 -7.33
C GLY A 123 7.67 -5.86 -7.59
N GLU A 124 7.27 -5.34 -8.72
CA GLU A 124 7.65 -4.01 -9.19
C GLU A 124 6.42 -3.18 -9.46
N ALA A 125 6.39 -1.93 -9.05
CA ALA A 125 5.31 -1.00 -9.37
C ALA A 125 5.86 0.11 -10.26
N ASP A 126 5.47 0.05 -11.54
CA ASP A 126 5.71 1.08 -12.55
C ASP A 126 4.54 1.10 -13.54
N ALA A 127 3.90 2.27 -13.68
CA ALA A 127 2.78 2.47 -14.59
C ALA A 127 3.22 2.42 -16.06
N SER A 128 4.47 2.76 -16.35
CA SER A 128 5.07 2.72 -17.68
C SER A 128 5.63 1.33 -18.04
N GLY A 129 5.76 0.45 -17.05
CA GLY A 129 6.29 -0.91 -17.23
C GLY A 129 5.43 -1.74 -18.17
N GLU A 130 6.05 -2.66 -18.92
CA GLU A 130 5.35 -3.48 -19.91
C GLU A 130 4.60 -4.67 -19.29
N CYS A 131 5.04 -5.11 -18.09
CA CYS A 131 4.47 -6.27 -17.38
C CYS A 131 3.10 -5.97 -16.76
N PRO A 132 2.09 -6.87 -16.91
CA PRO A 132 0.79 -6.72 -16.27
C PRO A 132 0.84 -6.58 -14.74
N GLU A 133 1.69 -7.35 -14.06
CA GLU A 133 1.89 -7.26 -12.61
C GLU A 133 2.32 -5.84 -12.21
N SER A 134 3.21 -5.22 -12.99
CA SER A 134 3.73 -3.87 -12.72
C SER A 134 2.65 -2.81 -12.78
N LYS A 135 1.80 -2.88 -13.82
CA LYS A 135 0.67 -1.97 -13.98
C LYS A 135 -0.37 -2.19 -12.89
N PHE A 136 -0.60 -3.44 -12.49
CA PHE A 136 -1.53 -3.78 -11.42
C PHE A 136 -1.07 -3.20 -10.07
N LEU A 137 0.20 -3.41 -9.69
CA LEU A 137 0.77 -2.83 -8.48
C LEU A 137 0.81 -1.30 -8.53
N ALA A 138 1.11 -0.70 -9.69
CA ALA A 138 1.02 0.75 -9.87
C ALA A 138 -0.42 1.27 -9.66
N SER A 139 -1.44 0.54 -10.12
CA SER A 139 -2.85 0.92 -9.90
C SER A 139 -3.27 0.85 -8.43
N LEU A 140 -2.69 -0.08 -7.66
CA LEU A 140 -2.87 -0.17 -6.22
C LEU A 140 -2.29 1.06 -5.52
N ILE A 141 -1.06 1.46 -5.87
CA ILE A 141 -0.42 2.66 -5.32
C ILE A 141 -1.19 3.92 -5.72
N ASP A 142 -1.59 4.05 -6.99
CA ASP A 142 -2.39 5.18 -7.47
C ASP A 142 -3.71 5.34 -6.70
N SER A 143 -4.39 4.22 -6.40
CA SER A 143 -5.62 4.23 -5.61
C SER A 143 -5.38 4.68 -4.17
N VAL A 144 -4.24 4.33 -3.56
CA VAL A 144 -3.83 4.85 -2.25
C VAL A 144 -3.52 6.34 -2.32
N CYS A 145 -2.78 6.79 -3.34
CA CYS A 145 -2.45 8.21 -3.50
C CYS A 145 -3.73 9.07 -3.54
N LYS A 146 -4.72 8.71 -4.37
CA LYS A 146 -5.99 9.44 -4.49
C LYS A 146 -6.77 9.60 -3.17
N CYS A 147 -6.49 8.78 -2.15
CA CYS A 147 -7.18 8.87 -0.87
C CYS A 147 -6.81 10.14 -0.07
N HIS A 148 -5.71 10.83 -0.38
CA HIS A 148 -5.37 12.10 0.30
C HIS A 148 -6.40 13.21 0.03
N ASP A 149 -7.12 13.15 -1.09
CA ASP A 149 -8.15 14.12 -1.48
C ASP A 149 -9.47 13.97 -0.72
N LEU A 150 -9.59 12.97 0.17
CA LEU A 150 -10.80 12.74 0.96
C LEU A 150 -11.03 13.77 2.07
N GLY A 151 -10.05 14.65 2.33
CA GLY A 151 -10.18 15.78 3.25
C GLY A 151 -10.28 15.37 4.72
N ASP A 152 -9.60 14.28 5.11
CA ASP A 152 -9.54 13.76 6.47
C ASP A 152 -8.09 13.62 6.93
N ASP A 153 -7.76 14.24 8.08
CA ASP A 153 -6.40 14.28 8.61
C ASP A 153 -5.84 12.87 8.91
N ALA A 154 -6.68 11.95 9.39
CA ALA A 154 -6.23 10.59 9.71
C ALA A 154 -5.95 9.79 8.43
N MET A 155 -6.76 9.99 7.39
CA MET A 155 -6.53 9.43 6.06
C MET A 155 -5.23 9.96 5.43
N GLU A 156 -4.98 11.28 5.48
CA GLU A 156 -3.72 11.86 4.98
C GLU A 156 -2.50 11.20 5.66
N LEU A 157 -2.53 11.07 6.99
CA LEU A 157 -1.45 10.42 7.74
C LEU A 157 -1.29 8.94 7.36
N LEU A 158 -2.41 8.24 7.14
CA LEU A 158 -2.41 6.85 6.71
C LEU A 158 -1.82 6.70 5.29
N VAL A 159 -2.14 7.60 4.36
CA VAL A 159 -1.53 7.66 3.02
C VAL A 159 -0.03 7.86 3.14
N LEU A 160 0.44 8.88 3.88
CA LEU A 160 1.87 9.12 4.12
C LEU A 160 2.59 7.87 4.65
N LYS A 161 2.03 7.23 5.68
CA LYS A 161 2.57 5.99 6.27
C LYS A 161 2.64 4.87 5.25
N THR A 162 1.62 4.72 4.41
CA THR A 162 1.53 3.67 3.39
C THR A 162 2.57 3.87 2.30
N LEU A 163 2.69 5.10 1.79
CA LEU A 163 3.63 5.44 0.72
C LEU A 163 5.09 5.34 1.20
N LEU A 164 5.38 5.77 2.42
CA LEU A 164 6.70 5.59 3.02
C LEU A 164 7.04 4.10 3.20
N SER A 165 6.07 3.29 3.63
CA SER A 165 6.23 1.83 3.70
C SER A 165 6.52 1.22 2.33
N ALA A 166 5.86 1.71 1.27
CA ALA A 166 6.07 1.24 -0.10
C ALA A 166 7.49 1.55 -0.59
N VAL A 167 7.96 2.79 -0.44
CA VAL A 167 9.30 3.20 -0.90
C VAL A 167 10.41 2.53 -0.08
N THR A 168 10.19 2.31 1.22
CA THR A 168 11.15 1.62 2.10
C THR A 168 11.20 0.12 1.87
N SER A 169 10.16 -0.48 1.29
CA SER A 169 10.09 -1.91 1.05
C SER A 169 11.24 -2.40 0.16
N ILE A 170 11.74 -3.59 0.45
CA ILE A 170 12.73 -4.31 -0.36
C ILE A 170 12.07 -5.36 -1.25
N SER A 171 10.85 -5.79 -0.90
CA SER A 171 10.07 -6.79 -1.64
C SER A 171 9.24 -6.14 -2.75
N LEU A 172 8.65 -4.98 -2.45
CA LEU A 172 7.89 -4.15 -3.39
C LEU A 172 8.79 -3.02 -3.88
N ARG A 173 9.23 -3.10 -5.13
CA ARG A 173 10.12 -2.11 -5.74
C ARG A 173 9.31 -1.04 -6.44
N ILE A 174 9.49 0.22 -6.06
CA ILE A 174 8.80 1.36 -6.68
C ILE A 174 9.74 2.06 -7.66
N HIS A 175 9.31 2.20 -8.91
CA HIS A 175 10.12 2.80 -9.98
C HIS A 175 9.32 3.80 -10.82
N GLY A 176 10.05 4.53 -11.69
CA GLY A 176 9.48 5.35 -12.75
C GLY A 176 8.40 6.34 -12.30
N ASP A 177 7.30 6.36 -13.04
CA ASP A 177 6.16 7.26 -12.81
C ASP A 177 5.48 6.99 -11.46
N CYS A 178 5.52 5.76 -10.96
CA CYS A 178 4.94 5.40 -9.67
C CYS A 178 5.69 6.09 -8.52
N LEU A 179 7.02 6.12 -8.57
CA LEU A 179 7.82 6.84 -7.58
C LEU A 179 7.54 8.35 -7.62
N LEU A 180 7.47 8.93 -8.82
CA LEU A 180 7.18 10.35 -8.99
C LEU A 180 5.78 10.72 -8.47
N LEU A 181 4.79 9.85 -8.69
CA LEU A 181 3.45 10.01 -8.14
C LEU A 181 3.47 10.02 -6.60
N ILE A 182 4.17 9.07 -5.98
CA ILE A 182 4.30 9.02 -4.51
C ILE A 182 4.91 10.31 -3.96
N VAL A 183 6.01 10.77 -4.54
CA VAL A 183 6.70 11.99 -4.10
C VAL A 183 5.80 13.21 -4.27
N ARG A 184 5.10 13.32 -5.41
CA ARG A 184 4.13 14.38 -5.66
C ARG A 184 3.02 14.38 -4.62
N THR A 185 2.38 13.24 -4.37
CA THR A 185 1.33 13.10 -3.37
C THR A 185 1.79 13.51 -1.98
N CYS A 186 2.99 13.09 -1.54
CA CYS A 186 3.51 13.50 -0.24
C CYS A 186 3.77 15.01 -0.17
N TYR A 187 4.22 15.62 -1.27
CA TYR A 187 4.41 17.06 -1.37
C TYR A 187 3.08 17.84 -1.37
N ASP A 188 2.06 17.31 -2.05
CA ASP A 188 0.71 17.88 -2.06
C ASP A 188 0.11 17.85 -0.64
N ILE A 189 0.30 16.78 0.13
CA ILE A 189 -0.09 16.71 1.55
C ILE A 189 0.70 17.72 2.38
N TYR A 190 2.02 17.85 2.16
CA TYR A 190 2.85 18.83 2.88
C TYR A 190 2.37 20.27 2.68
N LEU A 191 1.99 20.65 1.46
CA LEU A 191 1.51 22.01 1.17
C LEU A 191 0.03 22.22 1.50
N GLY A 192 -0.79 21.19 1.31
CA GLY A 192 -2.26 21.28 1.34
C GLY A 192 -2.89 20.92 2.68
N SER A 193 -2.23 20.10 3.50
CA SER A 193 -2.80 19.67 4.78
C SER A 193 -2.96 20.86 5.73
N LYS A 194 -4.06 20.88 6.48
CA LYS A 194 -4.30 21.87 7.54
C LYS A 194 -3.71 21.43 8.88
N ASN A 195 -3.23 20.19 8.95
CA ASN A 195 -2.73 19.58 10.17
C ASN A 195 -1.19 19.66 10.19
N VAL A 196 -0.65 20.41 11.16
CA VAL A 196 0.81 20.61 11.30
C VAL A 196 1.56 19.29 11.49
N VAL A 197 0.94 18.29 12.14
CA VAL A 197 1.54 16.96 12.30
C VAL A 197 1.67 16.26 10.95
N ASN A 198 0.65 16.35 10.10
CA ASN A 198 0.69 15.78 8.75
C ASN A 198 1.70 16.49 7.87
N GLN A 199 1.77 17.82 7.91
CA GLN A 199 2.80 18.60 7.18
C GLN A 199 4.21 18.17 7.61
N THR A 200 4.46 18.09 8.92
CA THR A 200 5.78 17.70 9.44
C THR A 200 6.12 16.26 9.08
N THR A 201 5.15 15.36 9.16
CA THR A 201 5.31 13.94 8.79
C THR A 201 5.57 13.80 7.29
N ALA A 202 4.88 14.57 6.45
CA ALA A 202 5.08 14.59 5.00
C ALA A 202 6.49 15.08 4.64
N LYS A 203 6.95 16.17 5.26
CA LYS A 203 8.31 16.70 5.10
C LYS A 203 9.36 15.64 5.47
N ALA A 204 9.22 15.00 6.63
CA ALA A 204 10.14 13.94 7.06
C ALA A 204 10.11 12.73 6.10
N SER A 205 8.91 12.32 5.65
CA SER A 205 8.73 11.20 4.71
C SER A 205 9.39 11.50 3.37
N LEU A 206 9.22 12.70 2.81
CA LEU A 206 9.86 13.13 1.55
C LEU A 206 11.39 13.05 1.63
N ILE A 207 11.98 13.56 2.73
CA ILE A 207 13.43 13.51 2.94
C ILE A 207 13.90 12.07 3.03
N GLN A 208 13.20 11.24 3.80
CA GLN A 208 13.55 9.83 3.96
C GLN A 208 13.47 9.09 2.61
N MET A 209 12.41 9.30 1.83
CA MET A 209 12.25 8.73 0.49
C MET A 209 13.42 9.11 -0.42
N LEU A 210 13.80 10.40 -0.46
CA LEU A 210 14.92 10.87 -1.26
C LEU A 210 16.23 10.19 -0.86
N VAL A 211 16.51 10.11 0.44
CA VAL A 211 17.72 9.44 0.93
C VAL A 211 17.74 7.96 0.52
N ILE A 212 16.62 7.26 0.66
CA ILE A 212 16.51 5.85 0.26
C ILE A 212 16.81 5.68 -1.23
N VAL A 213 16.20 6.52 -2.07
CA VAL A 213 16.40 6.48 -3.53
C VAL A 213 17.86 6.73 -3.87
N PHE A 214 18.48 7.78 -3.33
CA PHE A 214 19.89 8.08 -3.61
C PHE A 214 20.82 6.96 -3.13
N ARG A 215 20.62 6.40 -1.94
CA ARG A 215 21.44 5.29 -1.44
C ARG A 215 21.31 4.03 -2.30
N ARG A 216 20.09 3.72 -2.75
CA ARG A 216 19.84 2.60 -3.68
C ARG A 216 20.47 2.83 -5.05
N MET A 217 20.45 4.08 -5.54
CA MET A 217 21.14 4.46 -6.77
C MET A 217 22.67 4.38 -6.63
N GLU A 218 23.25 4.86 -5.51
CA GLU A 218 24.70 4.77 -5.24
C GLU A 218 25.18 3.32 -5.19
N ALA A 219 24.34 2.41 -4.71
CA ALA A 219 24.62 0.99 -4.63
C ALA A 219 24.26 0.21 -5.90
N ASP A 220 23.74 0.88 -6.93
CA ASP A 220 23.22 0.27 -8.16
C ASP A 220 22.22 -0.88 -7.88
N SER A 221 21.38 -0.70 -6.86
CA SER A 221 20.45 -1.73 -6.38
C SER A 221 19.22 -1.15 -5.69
N SER A 222 18.04 -1.58 -6.12
CA SER A 222 16.74 -1.15 -5.56
C SER A 222 16.34 -1.87 -4.26
N THR A 223 17.11 -2.87 -3.83
CA THR A 223 16.75 -3.72 -2.68
C THR A 223 17.68 -3.57 -1.48
N VAL A 224 18.61 -2.61 -1.53
CA VAL A 224 19.47 -2.31 -0.38
C VAL A 224 18.61 -1.87 0.80
N PRO A 225 18.71 -2.56 1.96
CA PRO A 225 18.04 -2.13 3.17
C PRO A 225 18.66 -0.82 3.65
N ILE A 226 17.85 0.24 3.75
CA ILE A 226 18.29 1.54 4.24
C ILE A 226 17.63 1.78 5.60
N GLN A 227 18.43 2.07 6.62
CA GLN A 227 17.89 2.44 7.92
C GLN A 227 17.21 3.81 7.84
N PRO A 228 15.97 3.95 8.37
CA PRO A 228 15.33 5.24 8.52
C PRO A 228 16.23 6.24 9.25
N ILE A 229 16.38 7.44 8.69
CA ILE A 229 17.07 8.54 9.38
C ILE A 229 16.11 9.15 10.40
N VAL A 230 16.57 9.34 11.64
CA VAL A 230 15.82 10.09 12.65
C VAL A 230 15.93 11.57 12.31
N VAL A 231 14.87 12.15 11.75
CA VAL A 231 14.81 13.56 11.36
C VAL A 231 14.48 14.43 12.59
N ALA A 232 15.31 14.35 13.64
CA ALA A 232 15.09 15.08 14.89
C ALA A 232 15.31 16.59 14.76
N GLU A 233 16.16 17.03 13.82
CA GLU A 233 16.63 18.41 13.71
C GLU A 233 15.82 19.28 12.72
N LEU A 234 14.78 18.73 12.08
CA LEU A 234 14.03 19.45 11.03
C LEU A 234 12.59 19.84 11.41
N MET A 235 12.22 19.58 12.66
CA MET A 235 10.88 19.74 13.24
C MET A 235 10.73 21.01 14.09
N ASP A 236 11.51 22.07 13.80
CA ASP A 236 11.19 23.38 14.36
C ASP A 236 9.88 23.88 13.73
N PRO A 237 8.84 24.20 14.54
CA PRO A 237 7.61 24.76 14.01
C PRO A 237 7.92 26.10 13.34
N THR A 238 7.51 26.25 12.08
CA THR A 238 7.63 27.49 11.33
C THR A 238 7.05 28.63 12.17
N GLU A 239 7.91 29.51 12.70
CA GLU A 239 7.48 30.70 13.41
C GLU A 239 6.60 31.51 12.45
N LYS A 240 5.35 31.75 12.86
CA LYS A 240 4.49 32.70 12.17
C LYS A 240 5.17 34.06 12.27
N SER A 241 5.55 34.64 11.15
CA SER A 241 5.94 36.04 11.07
C SER A 241 4.72 36.91 11.39
N ASP A 242 4.55 37.26 12.66
CA ASP A 242 3.72 38.40 13.03
C ASP A 242 4.44 39.67 12.55
N VAL A 243 4.16 40.06 11.30
CA VAL A 243 4.40 41.44 10.87
C VAL A 243 3.27 42.27 11.48
N ASP A 244 3.41 42.59 12.77
CA ASP A 244 2.50 43.53 13.40
C ASP A 244 2.86 44.95 12.95
N SER A 245 1.82 45.61 12.47
CA SER A 245 1.83 46.93 11.88
C SER A 245 1.99 47.96 12.99
N SER A 246 3.21 48.47 13.20
CA SER A 246 3.42 49.66 14.03
C SER A 246 4.29 50.68 13.31
N MET A 247 3.69 51.33 12.32
CA MET A 247 4.19 52.58 11.76
C MET A 247 3.48 53.74 12.47
N THR A 248 3.84 54.00 13.73
CA THR A 248 3.51 55.28 14.37
C THR A 248 4.60 56.29 14.04
N VAL A 249 4.34 57.11 13.02
CA VAL A 249 5.12 58.33 12.75
C VAL A 249 4.74 59.37 13.80
N PHE A 250 5.65 59.66 14.74
CA PHE A 250 5.52 60.81 15.63
C PHE A 250 5.92 62.08 14.87
N VAL A 251 4.97 63.02 14.80
CA VAL A 251 5.19 64.41 14.37
C VAL A 251 5.73 65.20 15.55
N GLN A 252 6.84 65.92 15.34
CA GLN A 252 7.24 67.07 16.14
C GLN A 252 7.60 68.22 15.21
#